data_AF-A0A098B4Q2-F1
#
_entry.id   AF-A0A098B4Q2-F1
#
_cell.length_a   1.000
_cell.length_b   1.000
_cell.length_c   1.000
_cell.angle_alpha   90.00
_cell.angle_beta   90.00
_cell.angle_gamma   90.00
#
_symmetry.space_group_name_H-M   'P 1'
#
loop_
_entity.id
_entity.type
_entity.pdbx_description
1 polymer ?
#
loop_
_entity_poly.entity_id
_entity_poly.type
_entity_poly.pdbx_seq_one_letter_code
_entity_poly.pdbx_strand_id
1 'polypeptide(L)' 'MFEFLIGFVLADNIDTLSYIVVGLLAIFTVSLIIKKVFKLALIFVLITIMAYYLVPDLFASIALP' A
#
# COMPACT_ATOMS: atom_id res chain seq x y z
N MET A 1 40.85 13.90 -23.76
CA MET A 1 39.62 14.72 -23.85
C MET A 1 38.39 13.90 -24.26
N PHE A 2 38.51 12.86 -25.09
CA PHE A 2 37.38 12.01 -25.49
C PHE A 2 36.78 11.17 -24.33
N GLU A 3 37.60 10.68 -23.40
CA GLU A 3 37.14 9.99 -22.18
C GLU A 3 36.33 10.90 -21.24
N PHE A 4 36.66 12.19 -21.15
CA PHE A 4 35.90 13.16 -20.36
C PHE A 4 34.49 13.38 -20.93
N LEU A 5 34.35 13.30 -22.25
CA LEU A 5 33.07 13.46 -22.96
C LEU A 5 32.15 12.24 -22.75
N ILE A 6 32.72 11.03 -22.79
CA ILE A 6 31.99 9.78 -22.50
C ILE A 6 31.56 9.73 -21.02
N GLY A 7 32.44 10.16 -20.10
CA GLY A 7 32.11 10.24 -18.67
C GLY A 7 30.99 11.23 -18.35
N PHE A 8 30.94 12.37 -19.05
CA PHE A 8 29.88 13.37 -18.87
C PHE A 8 28.52 12.87 -19.37
N VAL A 9 28.48 12.22 -20.54
CA VAL A 9 27.25 11.64 -21.09
C VAL A 9 26.76 10.48 -20.22
N LEU A 10 27.66 9.64 -19.70
CA LEU A 10 27.28 8.57 -18.77
C LEU A 10 26.74 9.12 -17.44
N ALA A 11 27.34 10.19 -16.89
CA ALA A 11 26.88 10.81 -15.65
C ALA A 11 25.45 11.36 -15.77
N ASP A 12 25.13 12.08 -16.86
CA ASP A 12 23.78 12.61 -17.09
C ASP A 12 22.71 11.49 -17.20
N ASN A 13 23.08 10.36 -17.80
CA ASN A 13 22.20 9.20 -17.92
C ASN A 13 22.05 8.44 -16.59
N ILE A 14 23.09 8.41 -15.74
CA ILE A 14 23.05 7.78 -14.41
C ILE A 14 22.09 8.53 -13.48
N ASP A 15 22.08 9.86 -13.53
CA ASP A 15 21.15 10.66 -12.72
C ASP A 15 19.70 10.39 -13.15
N THR A 16 19.44 10.40 -14.46
CA THR A 16 18.12 10.07 -15.01
C THR A 16 17.67 8.66 -14.62
N LEU A 17 18.58 7.68 -14.70
CA LEU A 17 18.31 6.29 -14.33
C LEU A 17 18.05 6.15 -12.83
N SER A 18 18.77 6.91 -12.00
CA SER A 18 18.55 6.96 -10.55
C SER A 18 17.15 7.50 -10.20
N TYR A 19 16.70 8.57 -10.86
CA TYR A 19 15.34 9.09 -10.68
C TYR A 19 14.26 8.07 -11.06
N ILE A 20 14.46 7.33 -12.15
CA ILE A 20 13.52 6.28 -12.59
C ILE A 20 13.44 5.15 -11.56
N VAL A 21 14.58 4.68 -11.06
CA VAL A 21 14.64 3.60 -10.05
C VAL A 21 13.99 4.03 -8.74
N VAL A 22 14.28 5.25 -8.27
CA VAL A 22 13.64 5.81 -7.06
C VAL A 22 12.12 5.95 -7.25
N GLY A 23 11.69 6.41 -8.42
CA GLY A 23 10.27 6.52 -8.77
C GLY A 23 9.56 5.17 -8.74
N LEU A 24 10.16 4.13 -9.33
CA LEU A 24 9.63 2.76 -9.29
C LEU A 24 9.55 2.21 -7.87
N LEU A 25 10.58 2.42 -7.04
CA LEU A 25 10.57 2.03 -5.63
C LEU A 25 9.46 2.72 -4.83
N ALA A 26 9.23 4.01 -5.08
CA ALA A 26 8.16 4.76 -4.43
C ALA A 26 6.78 4.19 -4.81
N ILE A 27 6.53 3.97 -6.11
CA ILE A 27 5.28 3.37 -6.61
C ILE A 27 5.05 1.98 -5.99
N PHE A 28 6.10 1.15 -5.96
CA PHE A 28 6.01 -0.20 -5.40
C PHE A 28 5.68 -0.18 -3.90
N THR A 29 6.37 0.67 -3.13
CA THR A 29 6.14 0.84 -1.69
C THR A 29 4.73 1.34 -1.41
N VAL A 30 4.27 2.37 -2.12
CA VAL A 30 2.92 2.92 -1.95
C VAL A 30 1.86 1.87 -2.30
N SER A 31 2.06 1.13 -3.39
CA SER A 31 1.16 0.04 -3.79
C SER A 31 1.06 -1.06 -2.73
N LEU A 32 2.18 -1.45 -2.11
CA LEU A 32 2.20 -2.42 -1.02
C LEU A 32 1.45 -1.92 0.22
N ILE A 33 1.63 -0.66 0.59
CA ILE A 33 0.93 -0.05 1.73
C ILE A 33 -0.58 -0.02 1.47
N ILE A 34 -1.00 0.46 0.29
CA ILE A 34 -2.42 0.53 -0.09
C ILE A 34 -3.09 -0.84 -0.02
N LYS A 35 -2.43 -1.89 -0.54
CA LYS A 35 -2.96 -3.26 -0.47
C LYS A 35 -3.19 -3.73 0.96
N LYS A 36 -2.26 -3.44 1.88
CA LYS A 36 -2.38 -3.80 3.30
C LYS A 36 -3.50 -3.01 3.98
N VAL A 37 -3.58 -1.71 3.74
CA VAL A 37 -4.62 -0.83 4.28
C VAL A 37 -6.00 -1.26 3.79
N PHE A 38 -6.15 -1.56 2.50
CA PHE A 38 -7.41 -2.03 1.94
C PHE A 38 -7.86 -3.35 2.55
N LYS A 39 -6.94 -4.32 2.72
CA LYS A 39 -7.24 -5.58 3.38
C LYS A 39 -7.68 -5.38 4.83
N LEU A 40 -7.01 -4.50 5.57
CA LEU A 40 -7.37 -4.17 6.95
C LEU A 40 -8.76 -3.51 7.02
N ALA A 41 -9.02 -2.53 6.17
CA ALA A 41 -10.32 -1.86 6.08
C ALA A 41 -11.44 -2.84 5.76
N LEU A 42 -11.23 -3.77 4.83
CA LEU A 42 -12.19 -4.81 4.47
C LEU A 42 -12.54 -5.72 5.67
N ILE A 43 -11.55 -6.08 6.48
CA ILE A 43 -11.78 -6.87 7.71
C ILE A 43 -12.67 -6.09 8.68
N PHE A 44 -12.39 -4.81 8.90
CA PHE A 44 -13.20 -3.97 9.79
C PHE A 44 -14.64 -3.82 9.30
N VAL A 45 -14.85 -3.66 7.99
CA VAL A 45 -16.19 -3.61 7.41
C VAL A 45 -16.94 -4.93 7.64
N LEU A 46 -16.29 -6.07 7.41
CA LEU A 46 -16.89 -7.38 7.65
C LEU A 46 -17.27 -7.58 9.12
N ILE A 47 -16.37 -7.22 10.05
CA ILE A 47 -16.65 -7.29 11.49
C ILE A 47 -17.84 -6.40 11.84
N THR A 48 -17.92 -5.19 11.28
CA THR A 48 -19.01 -4.25 11.55
C THR A 48 -20.36 -4.80 11.08
N ILE A 49 -20.40 -5.37 9.87
CA ILE A 49 -21.62 -6.00 9.33
C ILE A 49 -22.02 -7.19 10.21
N MET A 50 -21.08 -8.07 10.55
CA MET A 50 -21.35 -9.23 11.41
C MET A 50 -21.85 -8.80 12.79
N ALA A 51 -21.20 -7.80 13.40
CA ALA A 51 -21.61 -7.26 14.68
C ALA A 51 -23.02 -6.67 14.62
N TYR A 52 -23.35 -5.92 13.57
CA TYR A 52 -24.68 -5.33 13.41
C TYR A 52 -25.80 -6.37 13.45
N TYR A 53 -25.61 -7.54 12.84
CA TYR A 53 -26.63 -8.59 12.82
C TYR A 53 -26.57 -9.54 14.02
N LEU A 54 -25.38 -9.97 14.43
CA LEU A 54 -25.23 -11.01 15.46
C LEU A 54 -25.37 -10.46 16.88
N VAL A 55 -24.95 -9.22 17.13
CA VAL A 55 -24.92 -8.67 18.48
C VAL A 55 -26.33 -8.49 19.05
N PRO A 56 -27.32 -7.95 18.31
CA PRO A 56 -28.70 -7.87 18.81
C PRO A 56 -29.30 -9.23 19.15
N ASP A 57 -29.07 -10.25 18.32
CA ASP A 57 -29.58 -11.61 18.57
C ASP A 57 -28.93 -12.26 19.80
N LEU A 58 -27.62 -12.07 19.98
CA LEU A 58 -26.90 -12.48 21.19
C LEU A 58 -27.43 -11.78 22.43
N PHE A 59 -27.69 -10.47 22.37
CA PHE A 59 -28.28 -9.74 23.49
C PHE A 59 -29.72 -10.16 23.79
N ALA A 60 -30.52 -10.39 22.75
CA ALA A 60 -31.90 -10.84 22.91
C ALA A 60 -31.98 -12.24 23.55
N SER A 61 -31.16 -13.19 23.09
CA SER A 61 -31.10 -14.55 23.66
C SER A 61 -30.60 -14.61 25.12
N ILE A 62 -29.81 -13.61 25.55
CA ILE A 62 -29.35 -13.51 26.95
C ILE A 62 -30.40 -12.79 27.82
N ALA A 63 -31.08 -11.77 27.28
CA ALA A 63 -32.03 -10.94 28.04
C ALA A 63 -33.44 -11.55 28.14
N LEU A 64 -33.83 -12.36 27.15
CA LEU A 64 -35.10 -13.09 27.09
C LEU A 64 -34.78 -14.59 26.92
N PRO A 65 -34.57 -15.33 28.03
CA PRO A 65 -34.41 -16.79 27.95
C PRO A 65 -35.69 -17.49 27.47
#